data_AF-A0A2X3BSV2-F1
#
_entry.id   AF-A0A2X3BSV2-F1
#
_cell.length_a   1.000
_cell.length_b   1.000
_cell.length_c   1.000
_cell.angle_alpha   90.00
_cell.angle_beta   90.00
_cell.angle_gamma   90.00
#
_symmetry.space_group_name_H-M   'P 1'
#
loop_
_entity.id
_entity.type
_entity.pdbx_description
1 polymer ?
#
loop_
_entity_poly.entity_id
_entity_poly.type
_entity_poly.pdbx_seq_one_letter_code
_entity_poly.pdbx_strand_id
1 'polypeptide(L)'
;MQTVIHLFGRNLQKKFEEKLQIKVRKLIENINKYLNIDFHNENKISVSEATNLLTYIILLKEKTNLEFVYGKGKRKSKLQKYAEGLEDFIEKQSKYDNYNEIFNGRNSFSKTDKDATFMHMKEDHMKNGQLKPGYNIQIGVEGEYIVGVDVSSERSDQLTLIPFLDKLKSNLSTQYKSVTADAGYESEENYLYLENNNYEVYIKPQNYEKSKTKKI
;
A
#
# COMPACT_ATOMS: atom_id res chain seq x y z
N MET A 1 -4.42 25.49 11.68
CA MET A 1 -4.48 25.12 10.23
C MET A 1 -4.67 23.60 10.17
N GLN A 2 -5.84 23.11 9.75
CA GLN A 2 -6.09 21.67 9.65
C GLN A 2 -5.48 21.19 8.32
N THR A 3 -4.25 20.68 8.36
CA THR A 3 -3.66 20.03 7.20
C THR A 3 -4.46 18.76 6.93
N VAL A 4 -5.21 18.74 5.84
CA VAL A 4 -5.90 17.52 5.39
C VAL A 4 -4.82 16.54 4.93
N ILE A 5 -4.36 15.70 5.85
CA ILE A 5 -3.36 14.68 5.52
C ILE A 5 -4.10 13.55 4.78
N HIS A 6 -3.86 13.46 3.47
CA HIS A 6 -4.48 12.46 2.61
C HIS A 6 -3.81 11.09 2.79
N LEU A 7 -4.30 10.32 3.76
CA LEU A 7 -3.90 8.93 4.00
C LEU A 7 -4.49 8.00 2.93
N PHE A 8 -3.62 7.27 2.24
CA PHE A 8 -4.00 6.13 1.40
C PHE A 8 -3.71 4.85 2.17
N GLY A 9 -4.76 4.20 2.70
CA GLY A 9 -4.64 2.92 3.40
C GLY A 9 -5.02 1.75 2.50
N ARG A 10 -4.19 0.70 2.47
CA ARG A 10 -4.35 -0.47 1.60
C ARG A 10 -5.71 -1.16 1.76
N ASN A 11 -6.13 -1.42 3.00
CA ASN A 11 -7.41 -2.07 3.29
C ASN A 11 -8.62 -1.26 2.82
N LEU A 12 -8.55 0.07 2.95
CA LEU A 12 -9.63 0.95 2.51
C LEU A 12 -9.73 0.97 0.97
N GLN A 13 -8.58 1.07 0.28
CA GLN A 13 -8.56 1.03 -1.18
C GLN A 13 -9.04 -0.32 -1.72
N LYS A 14 -8.62 -1.43 -1.11
CA LYS A 14 -9.11 -2.78 -1.44
C LYS A 14 -10.64 -2.88 -1.35
N LYS A 15 -11.23 -2.36 -0.26
CA LYS A 15 -12.69 -2.33 -0.08
C LYS A 15 -13.41 -1.50 -1.15
N PHE A 16 -12.82 -0.40 -1.61
CA PHE A 16 -13.40 0.41 -2.68
C PHE A 16 -13.25 -0.25 -4.05
N GLU A 17 -12.13 -0.90 -4.31
CA GLU A 17 -11.88 -1.70 -5.50
C GLU A 17 -12.85 -2.88 -5.60
N GLU A 18 -13.09 -3.63 -4.52
CA GLU A 18 -14.09 -4.71 -4.46
C GLU A 18 -15.50 -4.22 -4.83
N LYS A 19 -15.89 -3.04 -4.32
CA LYS A 19 -17.17 -2.42 -4.69
C LYS A 19 -17.22 -1.99 -6.15
N LEU A 20 -16.10 -1.53 -6.72
CA LEU A 20 -15.99 -1.22 -8.14
C LEU A 20 -16.17 -2.48 -8.99
N GLN A 21 -15.51 -3.58 -8.61
CA GLN A 21 -15.61 -4.88 -9.27
C GLN A 21 -17.05 -5.43 -9.28
N ILE A 22 -17.78 -5.31 -8.16
CA ILE A 22 -19.20 -5.69 -8.11
C ILE A 22 -20.05 -4.84 -9.08
N LYS A 23 -19.76 -3.55 -9.21
CA LYS A 23 -20.50 -2.66 -10.13
C LYS A 23 -20.24 -2.98 -11.59
N VAL A 24 -18.98 -3.21 -11.97
CA VAL A 24 -18.65 -3.53 -13.37
C VAL A 24 -19.17 -4.90 -13.77
N ARG A 25 -19.23 -5.89 -12.87
CA ARG A 25 -19.85 -7.20 -13.16
C ARG A 25 -21.31 -7.05 -13.56
N LYS A 26 -22.08 -6.27 -12.79
CA LYS A 26 -23.48 -5.94 -13.14
C LYS A 26 -23.58 -5.20 -14.47
N LEU A 27 -22.63 -4.31 -14.78
CA LEU A 27 -22.58 -3.63 -16.08
C LEU A 27 -22.37 -4.63 -17.22
N ILE A 28 -21.41 -5.54 -17.07
CA ILE A 28 -21.07 -6.56 -18.06
C ILE A 28 -22.21 -7.56 -18.24
N GLU A 29 -22.88 -8.00 -17.18
CA GLU A 29 -24.10 -8.83 -17.30
C GLU A 29 -25.18 -8.16 -18.17
N ASN A 30 -25.34 -6.83 -18.05
CA ASN A 30 -26.28 -6.07 -18.87
C ASN A 30 -25.80 -5.90 -20.32
N ILE A 31 -24.49 -5.79 -20.53
CA ILE A 31 -23.87 -5.76 -21.87
C ILE A 31 -24.06 -7.12 -22.55
N ASN A 32 -23.73 -8.22 -21.87
CA ASN A 32 -23.87 -9.59 -22.35
C ASN A 32 -25.31 -9.86 -22.81
N LYS A 33 -26.30 -9.50 -21.98
CA LYS A 33 -27.73 -9.61 -22.33
C LYS A 33 -28.14 -8.73 -23.52
N TYR A 34 -27.60 -7.52 -23.64
CA TYR A 34 -27.99 -6.58 -24.69
C TYR A 34 -27.37 -6.92 -26.05
N LEU A 35 -26.11 -7.36 -26.06
CA LEU A 35 -25.36 -7.68 -27.28
C LEU A 35 -25.43 -9.17 -27.64
N ASN A 36 -26.04 -10.00 -26.78
CA ASN A 36 -26.08 -11.45 -26.92
C ASN A 36 -24.67 -12.06 -27.06
N ILE A 37 -23.75 -11.62 -26.20
CA ILE A 37 -22.37 -12.10 -26.09
C ILE A 37 -22.13 -12.72 -24.71
N ASP A 38 -21.08 -13.52 -24.60
CA ASP A 38 -20.63 -14.05 -23.31
C ASP A 38 -19.22 -13.51 -23.00
N PHE A 39 -19.17 -12.46 -22.18
CA PHE A 39 -17.93 -11.87 -21.69
C PHE A 39 -17.73 -12.20 -20.20
N HIS A 40 -16.58 -12.84 -19.92
CA HIS A 40 -15.98 -13.27 -18.63
C HIS A 40 -16.71 -12.85 -17.34
N ASN A 41 -17.07 -13.82 -16.47
CA ASN A 41 -17.90 -13.52 -15.29
C ASN A 41 -17.37 -13.95 -13.90
N GLU A 42 -16.30 -14.75 -13.82
CA GLU A 42 -15.91 -15.36 -12.52
C GLU A 42 -14.74 -14.67 -11.80
N ASN A 43 -13.80 -14.08 -12.54
CA ASN A 43 -12.56 -13.50 -11.96
C ASN A 43 -12.64 -11.98 -11.74
N LYS A 44 -11.58 -11.41 -11.12
CA LYS A 44 -11.37 -9.95 -11.09
C LYS A 44 -11.22 -9.48 -12.52
N ILE A 45 -11.98 -8.47 -12.91
CA ILE A 45 -11.91 -7.90 -14.27
C ILE A 45 -10.72 -6.98 -14.34
N SER A 46 -9.80 -7.30 -15.23
CA SER A 46 -8.60 -6.51 -15.51
C SER A 46 -8.92 -5.31 -16.39
N VAL A 47 -8.02 -4.32 -16.37
CA VAL A 47 -8.07 -3.15 -17.25
C VAL A 47 -8.04 -3.59 -18.72
N SER A 48 -7.21 -4.59 -19.06
CA SER A 48 -7.08 -5.11 -20.43
C SER A 48 -8.37 -5.73 -20.93
N GLU A 49 -9.01 -6.59 -20.13
CA GLU A 49 -10.30 -7.20 -20.46
C GLU A 49 -11.38 -6.14 -20.71
N ALA A 50 -11.53 -5.18 -19.79
CA ALA A 50 -12.50 -4.10 -19.96
C ALA A 50 -12.21 -3.24 -21.20
N THR A 51 -10.93 -3.01 -21.53
CA THR A 51 -10.51 -2.26 -22.73
C THR A 51 -10.87 -3.01 -24.01
N ASN A 52 -10.70 -4.34 -24.03
CA ASN A 52 -11.11 -5.17 -25.17
C ASN A 52 -12.63 -5.10 -25.40
N LEU A 53 -13.42 -5.18 -24.33
CA LEU A 53 -14.88 -5.05 -24.42
C LEU A 53 -15.30 -3.64 -24.86
N LEU A 54 -14.64 -2.60 -24.36
CA LEU A 54 -14.87 -1.22 -24.80
C LEU A 54 -14.57 -1.07 -26.30
N THR A 55 -13.43 -1.59 -26.75
CA THR A 55 -13.04 -1.58 -28.18
C THR A 55 -14.09 -2.26 -29.05
N TYR A 56 -14.59 -3.41 -28.62
CA TYR A 56 -15.69 -4.10 -29.30
C TYR A 56 -16.96 -3.24 -29.39
N ILE A 57 -17.34 -2.56 -28.30
CA ILE A 57 -18.49 -1.63 -28.28
C ILE A 57 -18.29 -0.45 -29.23
N ILE A 58 -17.09 0.12 -29.31
CA ILE A 58 -16.77 1.22 -30.22
C ILE A 58 -16.83 0.75 -31.68
N LEU A 59 -16.32 -0.43 -32.01
CA LEU A 59 -16.44 -1.00 -33.36
C LEU A 59 -17.91 -1.25 -33.75
N LEU A 60 -18.77 -1.68 -32.81
CA LEU A 60 -20.20 -1.82 -33.05
C LEU A 60 -20.88 -0.47 -33.30
N LYS A 61 -20.50 0.56 -32.54
CA LYS A 61 -20.98 1.93 -32.74
C LYS A 61 -20.66 2.41 -34.17
N GLU A 62 -19.44 2.21 -34.64
CA GLU A 62 -19.03 2.56 -36.01
C GLU A 62 -19.81 1.78 -37.07
N LYS A 63 -19.96 0.46 -36.91
CA LYS A 63 -20.73 -0.38 -37.84
C LYS A 63 -22.20 0.00 -37.93
N THR A 64 -22.78 0.47 -36.83
CA THR A 64 -24.19 0.89 -36.76
C THR A 64 -24.39 2.36 -37.09
N ASN A 65 -23.31 3.08 -37.42
CA ASN A 65 -23.28 4.52 -37.66
C ASN A 65 -23.96 5.34 -36.55
N LEU A 66 -23.79 4.89 -35.30
CA LEU A 66 -24.45 5.48 -34.14
C LEU A 66 -23.62 6.65 -33.58
N GLU A 67 -24.22 7.83 -33.49
CA GLU A 67 -23.57 8.99 -32.87
C GLU A 67 -23.80 9.05 -31.35
N PHE A 68 -22.73 9.31 -30.61
CA PHE A 68 -22.81 9.56 -29.17
C PHE A 68 -23.18 11.02 -28.93
N VAL A 69 -24.10 11.24 -27.99
CA VAL A 69 -24.66 12.57 -27.71
C VAL A 69 -24.23 13.06 -26.33
N TYR A 70 -23.92 14.35 -26.25
CA TYR A 70 -23.48 15.01 -25.02
C TYR A 70 -24.29 16.29 -24.78
N GLY A 71 -24.36 16.73 -23.52
CA GLY A 71 -25.08 17.94 -23.11
C GLY A 71 -26.48 17.69 -22.53
N LYS A 72 -27.09 18.76 -22.00
CA LYS A 72 -28.39 18.72 -21.32
C LYS A 72 -29.52 18.43 -22.32
N GLY A 73 -30.50 17.62 -21.91
CA GLY A 73 -31.67 17.27 -22.74
C GLY A 73 -31.44 16.20 -23.81
N LYS A 74 -30.19 15.71 -23.98
CA LYS A 74 -29.89 14.63 -24.93
C LYS A 74 -29.99 13.26 -24.25
N ARG A 75 -30.68 12.31 -24.90
CA ARG A 75 -30.85 10.94 -24.40
C ARG A 75 -29.74 10.03 -24.94
N LYS A 76 -28.81 9.62 -24.08
CA LYS A 76 -27.74 8.67 -24.43
C LYS A 76 -28.32 7.30 -24.79
N SER A 77 -27.76 6.68 -25.84
CA SER A 77 -28.08 5.30 -26.23
C SER A 77 -27.62 4.32 -25.14
N LYS A 78 -28.15 3.08 -25.15
CA LYS A 78 -27.66 2.03 -24.24
C LYS A 78 -26.17 1.76 -24.47
N LEU A 79 -25.76 1.68 -25.73
CA LEU A 79 -24.38 1.45 -26.13
C LEU A 79 -23.42 2.53 -25.60
N GLN A 80 -23.82 3.80 -25.67
CA GLN A 80 -23.04 4.91 -25.10
C GLN A 80 -22.91 4.80 -23.58
N LYS A 81 -23.99 4.46 -22.87
CA LYS A 81 -23.95 4.27 -21.40
C LYS A 81 -23.02 3.13 -20.99
N TYR A 82 -22.96 2.07 -21.79
CA TYR A 82 -22.06 0.95 -21.55
C TYR A 82 -20.60 1.33 -21.82
N ALA A 83 -20.33 2.05 -22.91
CA ALA A 83 -18.99 2.56 -23.20
C ALA A 83 -18.48 3.47 -22.06
N GLU A 84 -19.26 4.49 -21.68
CA GLU A 84 -18.89 5.42 -20.59
C GLU A 84 -18.73 4.70 -19.24
N GLY A 85 -19.54 3.66 -18.98
CA GLY A 85 -19.42 2.85 -17.77
C GLY A 85 -18.14 2.01 -17.73
N LEU A 86 -17.70 1.50 -18.89
CA LEU A 86 -16.42 0.79 -19.02
C LEU A 86 -15.24 1.76 -18.93
N GLU A 87 -15.33 2.94 -19.54
CA GLU A 87 -14.31 4.00 -19.43
C GLU A 87 -14.08 4.42 -17.96
N ASP A 88 -15.17 4.69 -17.22
CA ASP A 88 -15.10 5.01 -15.78
C ASP A 88 -14.50 3.87 -14.95
N PHE A 89 -14.82 2.62 -15.30
CA PHE A 89 -14.22 1.45 -14.67
C PHE A 89 -12.72 1.36 -14.96
N ILE A 90 -12.31 1.47 -16.22
CA ILE A 90 -10.91 1.40 -16.68
C ILE A 90 -10.07 2.44 -15.96
N GLU A 91 -10.54 3.70 -15.90
CA GLU A 91 -9.84 4.78 -15.21
C GLU A 91 -9.62 4.46 -13.72
N LYS A 92 -10.69 4.05 -13.03
CA LYS A 92 -10.62 3.76 -11.59
C LYS A 92 -9.82 2.49 -11.29
N GLN A 93 -9.96 1.45 -12.08
CA GLN A 93 -9.24 0.19 -11.90
C GLN A 93 -7.74 0.40 -12.12
N SER A 94 -7.35 1.13 -13.17
CA SER A 94 -5.94 1.50 -13.42
C SER A 94 -5.32 2.26 -12.26
N LYS A 95 -6.11 3.15 -11.63
CA LYS A 95 -5.68 3.89 -10.44
C LYS A 95 -5.49 2.98 -9.21
N TYR A 96 -6.37 1.99 -9.01
CA TYR A 96 -6.19 1.02 -7.92
C TYR A 96 -5.01 0.09 -8.16
N ASP A 97 -4.78 -0.34 -9.40
CA ASP A 97 -3.62 -1.16 -9.76
C ASP A 97 -2.32 -0.39 -9.48
N ASN A 98 -2.22 0.89 -9.86
CA ASN A 98 -1.10 1.77 -9.51
C ASN A 98 -0.94 1.93 -7.99
N TYR A 99 -2.02 2.09 -7.23
CA TYR A 99 -1.94 2.15 -5.76
C TYR A 99 -1.40 0.85 -5.16
N ASN A 100 -1.83 -0.29 -5.69
CA ASN A 100 -1.36 -1.61 -5.25
C ASN A 100 0.14 -1.80 -5.53
N GLU A 101 0.64 -1.29 -6.66
CA GLU A 101 2.07 -1.23 -6.97
C GLU A 101 2.82 -0.34 -5.97
N ILE A 102 2.32 0.87 -5.72
CA ILE A 102 2.97 1.81 -4.76
C ILE A 102 3.00 1.22 -3.35
N PHE A 103 1.93 0.54 -2.91
CA PHE A 103 1.94 -0.09 -1.59
C PHE A 103 3.14 -1.03 -1.45
N ASN A 104 3.46 -1.84 -2.47
CA ASN A 104 4.62 -2.73 -2.46
C ASN A 104 4.78 -3.52 -1.14
N GLY A 105 3.68 -4.07 -0.62
CA GLY A 105 3.64 -4.76 0.67
C GLY A 105 3.28 -3.85 1.88
N ARG A 106 3.56 -2.54 1.81
CA ARG A 106 3.23 -1.56 2.86
C ARG A 106 1.72 -1.36 3.02
N ASN A 107 1.33 -0.94 4.22
CA ASN A 107 -0.08 -0.73 4.57
C ASN A 107 -0.61 0.67 4.21
N SER A 108 0.27 1.64 3.99
CA SER A 108 -0.10 3.02 3.71
C SER A 108 1.02 3.76 2.98
N PHE A 109 0.68 4.79 2.19
CA PHE A 109 1.66 5.74 1.63
C PHE A 109 1.09 7.17 1.60
N SER A 110 1.96 8.19 1.55
CA SER A 110 1.54 9.58 1.36
C SER A 110 1.32 9.94 -0.10
N LYS A 111 0.27 10.73 -0.35
CA LYS A 111 -0.07 11.21 -1.69
C LYS A 111 1.03 12.11 -2.28
N THR A 112 1.70 12.89 -1.44
CA THR A 112 2.73 13.85 -1.86
C THR A 112 4.12 13.22 -1.90
N ASP A 113 4.37 12.27 -1.00
CA ASP A 113 5.61 11.51 -0.92
C ASP A 113 5.27 10.02 -0.82
N LYS A 114 5.35 9.32 -1.95
CA LYS A 114 4.92 7.91 -2.04
C LYS A 114 5.80 6.96 -1.24
N ASP A 115 6.99 7.38 -0.86
CA ASP A 115 7.94 6.55 -0.10
C ASP A 115 7.70 6.68 1.41
N ALA A 116 7.04 7.74 1.86
CA ALA A 116 6.66 7.93 3.26
C ALA A 116 5.45 7.07 3.67
N THR A 117 5.55 6.44 4.83
CA THR A 117 4.48 5.64 5.44
C THR A 117 3.82 6.43 6.57
N PHE A 118 2.52 6.27 6.76
CA PHE A 118 1.83 6.89 7.88
C PHE A 118 2.16 6.17 9.20
N MET A 119 2.62 6.90 10.20
CA MET A 119 3.06 6.36 11.48
C MET A 119 2.64 7.27 12.64
N HIS A 120 2.65 6.71 13.86
CA HIS A 120 2.51 7.52 15.07
C HIS A 120 3.83 8.26 15.30
N MET A 121 3.75 9.58 15.39
CA MET A 121 4.92 10.39 15.70
C MET A 121 5.17 10.38 17.20
N LYS A 122 6.44 10.46 17.61
CA LYS A 122 6.81 10.65 19.03
C LYS A 122 6.22 11.94 19.59
N GLU A 123 6.22 13.00 18.78
CA GLU A 123 5.60 14.27 19.12
C GLU A 123 4.22 14.39 18.45
N ASP A 124 3.18 14.22 19.25
CA ASP A 124 1.81 14.55 18.88
C ASP A 124 1.36 15.84 19.57
N HIS A 125 1.82 16.98 19.06
CA HIS A 125 1.47 18.31 19.61
C HIS A 125 -0.05 18.52 19.71
N MET A 126 -0.81 17.93 18.78
CA MET A 126 -2.27 18.07 18.73
C MET A 126 -2.98 17.05 19.64
N LYS A 127 -2.26 16.07 20.20
CA LYS A 127 -2.75 14.97 21.05
C LYS A 127 -4.00 14.28 20.50
N ASN A 128 -4.10 14.20 19.17
CA ASN A 128 -5.25 13.62 18.48
C ASN A 128 -4.99 12.21 17.97
N GLY A 129 -3.79 11.66 18.20
CA GLY A 129 -3.36 10.34 17.75
C GLY A 129 -3.27 10.23 16.23
N GLN A 130 -3.24 11.36 15.51
CA GLN A 130 -3.27 11.35 14.06
C GLN A 130 -1.95 10.81 13.50
N LEU A 131 -2.06 9.82 12.62
CA LEU A 131 -0.90 9.32 11.87
C LEU A 131 -0.40 10.42 10.93
N LYS A 132 0.92 10.58 10.87
CA LYS A 132 1.58 11.49 9.93
C LYS A 132 2.52 10.68 9.03
N PRO A 133 2.68 11.09 7.77
CA PRO A 133 3.66 10.46 6.91
C PRO A 133 5.06 10.76 7.43
N GLY A 134 5.89 9.73 7.46
CA GLY A 134 7.26 9.84 7.93
C GLY A 134 8.08 8.63 7.54
N TYR A 135 9.32 8.63 8.02
CA TYR A 135 10.28 7.55 7.90
C TYR A 135 10.78 7.19 9.28
N ASN A 136 11.09 5.92 9.47
CA ASN A 136 11.78 5.42 10.63
C ASN A 136 13.29 5.48 10.37
N ILE A 137 14.02 6.26 11.17
CA ILE A 137 15.46 6.46 11.01
C ILE A 137 16.19 5.56 12.02
N GLN A 138 17.09 4.74 11.49
CA GLN A 138 17.94 3.83 12.25
C GLN A 138 19.35 4.42 12.33
N ILE A 139 19.94 4.42 13.52
CA ILE A 139 21.29 4.97 13.76
C ILE A 139 22.07 3.95 14.57
N GLY A 140 23.21 3.54 14.03
CA GLY A 140 24.17 2.65 14.69
C GLY A 140 25.30 3.49 15.28
N VAL A 141 25.62 3.25 16.55
CA VAL A 141 26.64 4.00 17.28
C VAL A 141 27.65 3.03 17.91
N GLU A 142 28.93 3.31 17.71
CA GLU A 142 30.05 2.60 18.35
C GLU A 142 31.01 3.64 18.95
N GLY A 143 31.34 3.50 20.23
CA GLY A 143 32.36 4.35 20.87
C GLY A 143 32.12 5.85 20.71
N GLU A 144 30.85 6.28 20.80
CA GLU A 144 30.38 7.68 20.60
C GLU A 144 30.38 8.17 19.14
N TYR A 145 30.72 7.31 18.16
CA TYR A 145 30.67 7.63 16.74
C TYR A 145 29.47 6.98 16.04
N ILE A 146 28.87 7.69 15.10
CA ILE A 146 27.84 7.13 14.21
C ILE A 146 28.55 6.30 13.14
N VAL A 147 28.28 5.00 13.14
CA VAL A 147 28.89 4.03 12.21
C VAL A 147 27.95 3.63 11.07
N GLY A 148 26.66 3.97 11.17
CA GLY A 148 25.76 3.91 10.03
C GLY A 148 24.38 4.49 10.31
N VAL A 149 23.70 4.79 9.22
CA VAL A 149 22.36 5.38 9.20
C VAL A 149 21.54 4.67 8.15
N ASP A 150 20.28 4.39 8.48
CA ASP A 150 19.31 3.90 7.51
C ASP A 150 17.97 4.60 7.66
N VAL A 151 17.27 4.73 6.54
CA VAL A 151 15.97 5.40 6.46
C VAL A 151 14.99 4.39 5.92
N SER A 152 14.05 3.98 6.76
CA SER A 152 13.08 2.94 6.44
C SER A 152 11.67 3.51 6.38
N SER A 153 10.89 3.00 5.44
CA SER A 153 9.44 3.23 5.40
C SER A 153 8.68 2.29 6.33
N GLU A 154 9.36 1.38 7.04
CA GLU A 154 8.76 0.49 8.03
C GLU A 154 8.33 1.24 9.28
N ARG A 155 7.12 0.93 9.76
CA ARG A 155 6.57 1.59 10.96
C ARG A 155 7.12 0.99 12.26
N SER A 156 7.47 -0.29 12.25
CA SER A 156 7.92 -1.03 13.43
C SER A 156 9.44 -1.12 13.43
N ASP A 157 10.06 -0.81 14.57
CA ASP A 157 11.51 -0.96 14.76
C ASP A 157 11.94 -2.43 14.56
N GLN A 158 11.09 -3.39 14.97
CA GLN A 158 11.34 -4.83 14.80
C GLN A 158 11.77 -5.21 13.37
N LEU A 159 11.06 -4.69 12.36
CA LEU A 159 11.29 -5.05 10.96
C LEU A 159 12.49 -4.32 10.34
N THR A 160 13.09 -3.38 11.06
CA THR A 160 14.22 -2.58 10.56
C THR A 160 15.57 -3.13 10.97
N LEU A 161 15.66 -3.97 12.02
CA LEU A 161 16.94 -4.41 12.56
C LEU A 161 17.76 -5.19 11.53
N ILE A 162 17.18 -6.23 10.95
CA ILE A 162 17.88 -7.12 10.02
C ILE A 162 18.34 -6.35 8.77
N PRO A 163 17.46 -5.60 8.07
CA PRO A 163 17.90 -4.76 6.95
C PRO A 163 19.01 -3.78 7.32
N PHE A 164 18.93 -3.18 8.52
CA PHE A 164 19.94 -2.25 9.00
C PHE A 164 21.30 -2.92 9.24
N LEU A 165 21.31 -4.07 9.89
CA LEU A 165 22.54 -4.84 10.15
C LEU A 165 23.16 -5.37 8.86
N ASP A 166 22.35 -5.87 7.92
CA ASP A 166 22.83 -6.30 6.59
C ASP A 166 23.48 -5.15 5.83
N LYS A 167 22.85 -3.95 5.88
CA LYS A 167 23.39 -2.73 5.27
C LYS A 167 24.68 -2.26 5.96
N LEU A 168 24.75 -2.35 7.28
CA LEU A 168 25.99 -2.05 8.01
C LEU A 168 27.10 -3.01 7.61
N LYS A 169 26.81 -4.32 7.59
CA LYS A 169 27.77 -5.38 7.25
C LYS A 169 28.27 -5.28 5.80
N SER A 170 27.42 -4.85 4.86
CA SER A 170 27.84 -4.67 3.47
C SER A 170 28.73 -3.44 3.26
N ASN A 171 28.59 -2.42 4.10
CA ASN A 171 29.36 -1.18 4.01
C ASN A 171 30.65 -1.19 4.85
N LEU A 172 30.78 -2.12 5.80
CA LEU A 172 31.92 -2.20 6.70
C LEU A 172 32.78 -3.43 6.41
N SER A 173 34.10 -3.27 6.52
CA SER A 173 35.06 -4.36 6.34
C SER A 173 35.08 -5.36 7.49
N THR A 174 34.31 -5.12 8.55
CA THR A 174 34.34 -5.92 9.78
C THR A 174 32.94 -6.01 10.37
N GLN A 175 32.56 -7.23 10.78
CA GLN A 175 31.30 -7.49 11.47
C GLN A 175 31.44 -7.16 12.96
N TYR A 176 30.47 -6.46 13.52
CA TYR A 176 30.40 -6.22 14.96
C TYR A 176 30.15 -7.53 15.73
N LYS A 177 30.72 -7.62 16.93
CA LYS A 177 30.58 -8.83 17.77
C LYS A 177 29.29 -8.83 18.57
N SER A 178 28.82 -7.66 18.99
CA SER A 178 27.63 -7.53 19.82
C SER A 178 26.66 -6.53 19.22
N VAL A 179 25.37 -6.73 19.52
CA VAL A 179 24.27 -5.85 19.13
C VAL A 179 23.49 -5.49 20.38
N THR A 180 23.45 -4.20 20.69
CA THR A 180 22.63 -3.64 21.76
C THR A 180 21.50 -2.83 21.15
N ALA A 181 20.25 -3.16 21.48
CA ALA A 181 19.09 -2.46 20.94
C ALA A 181 17.99 -2.30 22.00
N ASP A 182 17.07 -1.36 21.75
CA ASP A 182 15.91 -1.16 22.63
C ASP A 182 14.87 -2.29 22.48
N ALA A 183 13.83 -2.23 23.30
CA ALA A 183 12.79 -3.26 23.32
C ALA A 183 11.89 -3.26 22.07
N GLY A 184 11.88 -2.18 21.30
CA GLY A 184 11.18 -2.08 20.02
C GLY A 184 11.75 -3.03 18.97
N TYR A 185 12.99 -3.49 19.10
CA TYR A 185 13.61 -4.47 18.20
C TYR A 185 13.42 -5.93 18.62
N GLU A 186 12.77 -6.18 19.75
CA GLU A 186 12.59 -7.54 20.26
C GLU A 186 11.61 -8.33 19.39
N SER A 187 12.08 -9.40 18.75
CA SER A 187 11.26 -10.38 18.03
C SER A 187 12.01 -11.71 17.90
N GLU A 188 11.27 -12.82 17.78
CA GLU A 188 11.85 -14.15 17.53
C GLU A 188 12.71 -14.17 16.26
N GLU A 189 12.22 -13.54 15.19
CA GLU A 189 12.94 -13.42 13.91
C GLU A 189 14.28 -12.70 14.07
N ASN A 190 14.31 -11.61 14.85
CA ASN A 190 15.54 -10.87 15.12
C ASN A 190 16.51 -11.69 15.97
N TYR A 191 16.03 -12.40 17.00
CA TYR A 191 16.89 -13.27 17.80
C TYR A 191 17.50 -14.39 16.97
N LEU A 192 16.70 -15.08 16.16
CA LEU A 192 17.16 -16.17 15.31
C LEU A 192 18.18 -15.68 14.28
N TYR A 193 17.95 -14.52 13.66
CA TYR A 193 18.94 -13.92 12.76
C TYR A 193 20.25 -13.60 13.47
N LEU A 194 20.18 -13.00 14.66
CA LEU A 194 21.36 -12.60 15.43
C LEU A 194 22.18 -13.82 15.89
N GLU A 195 21.50 -14.86 16.39
CA GLU A 195 22.11 -16.13 16.79
C GLU A 195 22.79 -16.82 15.61
N ASN A 196 22.10 -16.95 14.47
CA ASN A 196 22.65 -17.57 13.25
C ASN A 196 23.87 -16.82 12.69
N ASN A 197 24.00 -15.53 12.99
CA ASN A 197 25.14 -14.70 12.58
C ASN A 197 26.21 -14.55 13.68
N ASN A 198 26.10 -15.28 14.80
CA ASN A 198 27.00 -15.27 15.94
C ASN A 198 27.18 -13.89 16.61
N TYR A 199 26.11 -13.08 16.67
CA TYR A 199 26.12 -11.86 17.45
C TYR A 199 25.85 -12.14 18.92
N GLU A 200 26.55 -11.43 19.80
CA GLU A 200 26.20 -11.34 21.22
C GLU A 200 25.07 -10.32 21.41
N VAL A 201 23.92 -10.74 21.93
CA VAL A 201 22.67 -9.97 21.85
C VAL A 201 22.29 -9.34 23.20
N TYR A 202 22.06 -8.03 23.18
CA TYR A 202 21.60 -7.24 24.33
C TYR A 202 20.34 -6.46 23.94
N ILE A 203 19.21 -7.16 23.83
CA ILE A 203 17.90 -6.57 23.53
C ILE A 203 17.04 -6.59 24.79
N LYS A 204 16.50 -5.44 25.17
CA LYS A 204 15.60 -5.33 26.32
C LYS A 204 14.26 -6.04 26.00
N PRO A 205 13.73 -6.93 26.86
CA PRO A 205 12.41 -7.52 26.61
C PRO A 205 11.29 -6.49 26.62
N GLN A 206 10.29 -6.60 25.73
CA GLN A 206 9.14 -5.67 25.69
C GLN A 206 8.37 -5.62 27.01
N ASN A 207 8.29 -6.74 27.71
CA ASN A 207 7.57 -6.85 28.98
C ASN A 207 8.34 -6.32 30.19
N TYR A 208 9.58 -5.86 30.03
CA TYR A 208 10.47 -5.52 31.13
C TYR A 208 9.94 -4.42 32.06
N GLU A 209 9.32 -3.37 31.52
CA GLU A 209 8.72 -2.31 32.36
C GLU A 209 7.47 -2.80 33.12
N LYS A 210 6.65 -3.65 32.47
CA LYS A 210 5.48 -4.27 33.11
C LYS A 210 5.89 -5.25 34.21
N SER A 211 6.98 -6.00 34.02
CA SER A 211 7.48 -6.94 35.02
C SER A 211 8.06 -6.25 36.26
N LYS A 212 8.56 -5.02 36.15
CA LYS A 212 8.99 -4.21 37.32
C LYS A 212 7.84 -3.78 38.23
N THR A 213 6.64 -3.62 37.68
CA THR A 213 5.47 -3.13 38.43
C THR A 213 4.67 -4.21 39.15
N LYS A 214 4.91 -5.50 38.88
CA LYS A 214 4.34 -6.60 39.67
C LYS A 214 5.05 -6.67 41.02
N LYS A 215 4.45 -6.07 42.06
CA LYS A 215 4.73 -6.46 43.44
C LYS A 215 4.20 -7.88 43.64
N ILE A 216 5.08 -8.75 44.16
CA ILE A 216 4.70 -10.06 44.73
C ILE A 216 3.78 -9.82 45.92
#